data_AF-A0A4Q4P7P3-F1
#
_entry.id   AF-A0A4Q4P7P3-F1
#
_cell.length_a   1.000
_cell.length_b   1.000
_cell.length_c   1.000
_cell.angle_alpha   90.00
_cell.angle_beta   90.00
_cell.angle_gamma   90.00
#
_symmetry.space_group_name_H-M   'P 1'
#
loop_
_entity.id
_entity.type
_entity.pdbx_description
1 polymer ?
#
loop_
_entity_poly.entity_id
_entity_poly.type
_entity_poly.pdbx_seq_one_letter_code
_entity_poly.pdbx_strand_id
1 'polypeptide(L)'
;MQRSSSASSSSSSSSYSSSLSITSFVQYAFLAALAYILAGAPLSTLLVSRTNADSALSGSSLGAKKGVDTISKLENLVIPEKNLSCAAHAYKGVYVLSREPLVVYIEGFIGEEEAKEVVALSNPHFTPSTVWTSGTESLNPSIRNSEKAPLPRSQTVKCIEERARVFQGWRPYTFIEKLWSQRYGVGGHYTYHYDWSTATKKSGRVSSFMVYLEANCTGGGTHFPRLERPKDGSWCQFIECGDGASSTDADLSANTVEDGRPKEDLSKGVIFKPIAGNAVFWENMRGDGSGYAESWHAGLPVTKGVKIGLNIWSWLAEGYVPVEEES
;
A
#
# COMPACT_ATOMS: atom_id res chain seq x y z
N MET A 1 44.61 -6.81 -61.67
CA MET A 1 45.34 -6.79 -60.38
C MET A 1 45.58 -5.35 -59.99
N GLN A 2 45.01 -4.94 -58.85
CA GLN A 2 45.20 -3.63 -58.22
C GLN A 2 46.62 -3.52 -57.63
N ARG A 3 47.20 -2.31 -57.65
CA ARG A 3 47.51 -1.60 -56.40
C ARG A 3 47.82 -0.12 -56.64
N SER A 4 47.36 0.62 -55.65
CA SER A 4 47.24 2.05 -55.47
C SER A 4 48.57 2.72 -55.14
N SER A 5 48.66 4.03 -55.34
CA SER A 5 49.60 4.90 -54.63
C SER A 5 48.97 6.28 -54.41
N SER A 6 49.09 6.72 -53.17
CA SER A 6 48.50 7.85 -52.48
C SER A 6 49.14 9.19 -52.84
N ALA A 7 48.33 10.25 -52.92
CA ALA A 7 48.78 11.64 -52.85
C ALA A 7 47.94 12.40 -51.81
N SER A 8 48.66 13.13 -50.97
CA SER A 8 48.25 13.90 -49.79
C SER A 8 47.51 15.20 -50.14
N SER A 9 46.38 15.46 -49.48
CA SER A 9 45.71 16.77 -49.47
C SER A 9 45.63 17.31 -48.04
N SER A 10 46.23 18.48 -47.84
CA SER A 10 46.23 19.28 -46.61
C SER A 10 44.84 19.87 -46.31
N SER A 11 44.27 19.55 -45.15
CA SER A 11 43.08 20.23 -44.61
C SER A 11 43.47 21.21 -43.51
N SER A 12 43.27 22.50 -43.77
CA SER A 12 43.41 23.60 -42.82
C SER A 12 42.32 23.54 -41.75
N SER A 13 42.69 23.27 -40.50
CA SER A 13 41.81 23.37 -39.34
C SER A 13 41.76 24.83 -38.86
N SER A 14 40.66 25.52 -39.17
CA SER A 14 40.34 26.84 -38.60
C SER A 14 39.80 26.68 -37.17
N SER A 15 40.65 26.97 -36.18
CA SER A 15 40.28 27.05 -34.77
C SER A 15 39.45 28.31 -34.52
N TYR A 16 38.13 28.19 -34.38
CA TYR A 16 37.29 29.27 -33.86
C TYR A 16 37.44 29.33 -32.33
N SER A 17 38.28 30.23 -31.82
CA SER A 17 38.22 30.61 -30.40
C SER A 17 37.14 31.68 -30.23
N SER A 18 35.95 31.29 -29.81
CA SER A 18 34.94 32.25 -29.34
C SER A 18 35.34 32.73 -27.94
N SER A 19 35.96 33.90 -27.83
CA SER A 19 36.13 34.57 -26.55
C SER A 19 34.77 35.02 -26.05
N LEU A 20 34.22 34.31 -25.06
CA LEU A 20 33.01 34.76 -24.37
C LEU A 20 33.34 36.08 -23.66
N SER A 21 32.70 37.17 -24.08
CA SER A 21 32.86 38.47 -23.44
C SER A 21 32.41 38.38 -21.98
N ILE A 22 33.17 39.00 -21.07
CA ILE A 22 32.85 39.07 -19.63
C ILE A 22 31.44 39.63 -19.42
N THR A 23 30.98 40.54 -20.29
CA THR A 23 29.61 41.07 -20.27
C THR A 23 28.55 40.00 -20.54
N SER A 24 28.81 39.05 -21.45
CA SER A 24 27.90 37.92 -21.70
C SER A 24 27.83 36.99 -20.49
N PHE A 25 28.96 36.74 -19.83
CA PHE A 25 28.98 35.91 -18.62
C PHE A 25 28.17 36.54 -17.47
N VAL A 26 28.34 37.84 -17.22
CA VAL A 26 27.58 38.57 -16.19
C VAL A 26 26.09 38.56 -16.52
N GLN A 27 25.72 38.74 -17.80
CA GLN A 27 24.33 38.70 -18.24
C GLN A 27 23.70 37.31 -18.04
N TYR A 28 24.39 36.23 -18.41
CA TYR A 28 23.89 34.87 -18.19
C TYR A 28 23.83 34.50 -16.70
N ALA A 29 24.80 34.93 -15.90
CA ALA A 29 24.78 34.73 -14.45
C ALA A 29 23.60 35.44 -13.79
N PHE A 30 23.29 36.67 -14.22
CA PHE A 30 22.13 37.42 -13.73
C PHE A 30 20.80 36.75 -14.11
N LEU A 31 20.66 36.32 -15.37
CA LEU A 31 19.46 35.60 -15.83
C LEU A 31 19.28 34.25 -15.14
N ALA A 32 20.37 33.52 -14.89
CA ALA A 32 20.34 32.26 -14.13
C ALA A 32 19.94 32.48 -12.67
N ALA A 33 20.45 33.53 -12.02
CA ALA A 33 20.07 33.90 -10.66
C ALA A 33 18.59 34.32 -10.58
N LEU A 34 18.10 35.08 -11.57
CA LEU A 34 16.70 35.48 -11.65
C LEU A 34 15.79 34.26 -11.84
N ALA A 35 16.17 33.32 -12.72
CA ALA A 35 15.44 32.07 -12.92
C ALA A 35 15.44 31.19 -11.65
N TYR A 36 16.55 31.13 -10.92
CA TYR A 36 16.68 30.39 -9.67
C TYR A 36 15.78 30.96 -8.55
N ILE A 37 15.67 32.30 -8.47
CA ILE A 37 14.79 32.98 -7.52
C ILE A 37 13.32 32.80 -7.90
N LEU A 38 12.98 32.94 -9.19
CA LEU A 38 11.61 32.76 -9.68
C LEU A 38 11.12 31.30 -9.63
N ALA A 39 12.02 30.33 -9.66
CA ALA A 39 11.72 28.91 -9.49
C ALA A 39 11.55 28.48 -8.02
N GLY A 40 11.58 29.41 -7.06
CA GLY A 40 11.20 29.16 -5.66
C GLY A 40 12.23 28.36 -4.84
N ALA A 41 13.51 28.40 -5.20
CA ALA A 41 14.55 27.71 -4.44
C ALA A 41 14.82 28.41 -3.09
N PRO A 42 14.94 27.67 -1.97
CA PRO A 42 15.06 28.27 -0.64
C PRO A 42 16.46 28.87 -0.43
N LEU A 43 16.52 30.18 -0.24
CA LEU A 43 17.78 30.94 -0.02
C LEU A 43 18.40 30.74 1.38
N SER A 44 17.92 29.79 2.18
CA SER A 44 18.31 29.62 3.59
C SER A 44 19.47 28.66 3.82
N THR A 45 19.97 27.96 2.81
CA THR A 45 21.01 26.91 2.98
C THR A 45 22.45 27.38 2.73
N LEU A 46 22.68 28.65 2.40
CA LEU A 46 24.02 29.20 2.11
C LEU A 46 24.63 30.06 3.24
N LEU A 47 23.89 30.30 4.33
CA LEU A 47 24.34 31.18 5.43
C LEU A 47 24.57 30.49 6.78
N VAL A 48 24.44 29.16 6.87
CA VAL A 48 24.69 28.42 8.13
C VAL A 48 25.74 27.33 7.91
N SER A 49 26.98 27.76 7.67
CA SER A 49 28.16 26.91 7.80
C SER A 49 29.37 27.79 8.05
N ARG A 50 29.44 28.34 9.26
CA ARG A 50 30.66 28.79 9.97
C ARG A 50 30.23 29.43 11.28
N THR A 51 30.30 28.67 12.37
CA THR A 51 30.96 29.06 13.64
C THR A 51 30.85 27.94 14.66
N ASN A 52 32.02 27.48 15.08
CA ASN A 52 32.41 26.99 16.40
C ASN A 52 31.99 25.58 16.88
N ALA A 53 33.04 24.78 17.04
CA ALA A 53 33.15 23.73 18.03
C ALA A 53 33.12 24.31 19.47
N ASP A 54 32.82 23.42 20.40
CA ASP A 54 32.87 23.52 21.86
C ASP A 54 31.75 24.31 22.55
N SER A 55 30.75 23.58 23.05
CA SER A 55 30.25 23.64 24.44
C SER A 55 29.16 22.60 24.68
N ALA A 56 29.27 21.91 25.81
CA ALA A 56 28.44 20.80 26.25
C ALA A 56 27.00 21.18 26.66
N LEU A 57 26.14 20.14 26.71
CA LEU A 57 24.98 19.97 27.59
C LEU A 57 23.90 21.08 27.60
N SER A 58 22.82 20.87 26.84
CA SER A 58 21.45 20.99 27.35
C SER A 58 20.46 20.42 26.32
N GLY A 59 19.53 19.58 26.78
CA GLY A 59 18.62 18.83 25.92
C GLY A 59 17.63 19.70 25.15
N SER A 60 17.33 19.30 23.91
CA SER A 60 16.03 19.56 23.32
C SER A 60 15.54 18.34 22.53
N SER A 61 14.34 17.92 22.90
CA SER A 61 13.67 16.69 22.49
C SER A 61 12.99 16.90 21.13
N LEU A 62 13.73 16.72 20.03
CA LEU A 62 13.15 16.74 18.67
C LEU A 62 13.61 15.56 17.78
N GLY A 63 14.47 14.67 18.28
CA GLY A 63 14.96 13.48 17.57
C GLY A 63 14.28 12.14 17.93
N ALA A 64 13.54 12.08 19.05
CA ALA A 64 13.06 10.80 19.59
C ALA A 64 11.87 10.20 18.83
N LYS A 65 10.93 11.03 18.33
CA LYS A 65 9.71 10.52 17.68
C LYS A 65 9.98 9.74 16.40
N LYS A 66 10.92 10.21 15.55
CA LYS A 66 11.22 9.57 14.27
C LYS A 66 11.91 8.20 14.43
N GLY A 67 12.75 8.05 15.46
CA GLY A 67 13.41 6.79 15.79
C GLY A 67 12.45 5.77 16.40
N VAL A 68 11.61 6.20 17.36
CA VAL A 68 10.63 5.33 18.03
C VAL A 68 9.52 4.86 17.07
N ASP A 69 9.05 5.72 16.15
CA ASP A 69 8.07 5.33 15.13
C ASP A 69 8.66 4.34 14.10
N THR A 70 9.97 4.42 13.84
CA THR A 70 10.63 3.48 12.92
C THR A 70 10.82 2.12 13.59
N ILE A 71 11.28 2.08 14.84
CA ILE A 71 11.47 0.84 15.61
C ILE A 71 10.14 0.11 15.82
N SER A 72 9.09 0.82 16.27
CA SER A 72 7.76 0.22 16.47
C SER A 72 7.12 -0.32 15.18
N LYS A 73 7.38 0.31 14.03
CA LYS A 73 6.96 -0.23 12.72
C LYS A 73 7.73 -1.49 12.34
N LEU A 74 9.03 -1.56 12.64
CA LEU A 74 9.85 -2.74 12.37
C LEU A 74 9.49 -3.92 13.29
N GLU A 75 9.12 -3.66 14.55
CA GLU A 75 8.64 -4.69 15.48
C GLU A 75 7.33 -5.37 15.04
N ASN A 76 6.57 -4.70 14.18
CA ASN A 76 5.34 -5.25 13.60
C ASN A 76 5.61 -6.10 12.35
N LEU A 77 6.85 -6.20 11.87
CA LEU A 77 7.19 -7.03 10.71
C LEU A 77 7.46 -8.48 11.13
N VAL A 78 6.98 -9.40 10.31
CA VAL A 78 7.24 -10.83 10.41
C VAL A 78 8.55 -11.14 9.72
N ILE A 79 9.46 -11.77 10.46
CA ILE A 79 10.67 -12.35 9.90
C ILE A 79 10.38 -13.82 9.55
N PRO A 80 10.56 -14.25 8.28
CA PRO A 80 10.34 -15.63 7.89
C PRO A 80 11.28 -16.60 8.63
N GLU A 81 10.71 -17.70 9.13
CA GLU A 81 11.47 -18.73 9.85
C GLU A 81 12.17 -19.65 8.84
N LYS A 82 13.50 -19.78 8.92
CA LYS A 82 14.33 -20.54 7.96
C LYS A 82 13.88 -22.01 7.80
N ASN A 83 13.38 -22.62 8.87
CA ASN A 83 12.99 -24.04 8.91
C ASN A 83 11.47 -24.24 9.08
N LEU A 84 10.65 -23.26 8.66
CA LEU A 84 9.19 -23.39 8.73
C LEU A 84 8.72 -24.50 7.79
N SER A 85 8.05 -25.50 8.35
CA SER A 85 7.40 -26.57 7.59
C SER A 85 5.89 -26.41 7.63
N CYS A 86 5.28 -26.30 6.45
CA CYS A 86 3.84 -26.11 6.29
C CYS A 86 3.24 -27.29 5.54
N ALA A 87 2.00 -27.64 5.90
CA ALA A 87 1.24 -28.60 5.12
C ALA A 87 1.05 -28.08 3.68
N ALA A 88 1.00 -29.00 2.72
CA ALA A 88 0.74 -28.64 1.33
C ALA A 88 -0.63 -27.94 1.22
N HIS A 89 -0.66 -26.78 0.56
CA HIS A 89 -1.87 -26.01 0.34
C HIS A 89 -2.01 -25.70 -1.15
N ALA A 90 -3.17 -25.98 -1.72
CA ALA A 90 -3.47 -25.70 -3.12
C ALA A 90 -4.63 -24.71 -3.21
N TYR A 91 -4.44 -23.67 -4.02
CA TYR A 91 -5.54 -22.79 -4.40
C TYR A 91 -6.51 -23.54 -5.31
N LYS A 92 -7.81 -23.30 -5.14
CA LYS A 92 -8.85 -23.84 -6.03
C LYS A 92 -8.84 -23.12 -7.38
N GLY A 93 -8.49 -21.83 -7.37
CA GLY A 93 -8.38 -21.01 -8.57
C GLY A 93 -7.71 -19.67 -8.29
N VAL A 94 -7.03 -19.11 -9.30
CA VAL A 94 -6.37 -17.81 -9.24
C VAL A 94 -6.76 -17.01 -10.48
N TYR A 95 -7.41 -15.86 -10.27
CA TYR A 95 -8.03 -15.08 -11.34
C TYR A 95 -7.53 -13.64 -11.30
N VAL A 96 -6.84 -13.22 -12.36
CA VAL A 96 -6.36 -11.83 -12.48
C VAL A 96 -7.50 -10.95 -12.97
N LEU A 97 -7.97 -10.04 -12.12
CA LEU A 97 -9.02 -9.07 -12.45
C LEU A 97 -8.44 -7.88 -13.22
N SER A 98 -7.36 -7.30 -12.69
CA SER A 98 -6.64 -6.19 -13.30
C SER A 98 -5.14 -6.45 -13.25
N ARG A 99 -4.41 -5.93 -14.23
CA ARG A 99 -2.95 -5.96 -14.27
C ARG A 99 -2.32 -4.68 -13.75
N GLU A 100 -3.06 -3.58 -13.76
CA GLU A 100 -2.60 -2.28 -13.28
C GLU A 100 -3.76 -1.48 -12.63
N PRO A 101 -3.79 -1.37 -11.28
CA PRO A 101 -2.99 -2.14 -10.34
C PRO A 101 -3.22 -3.65 -10.53
N LEU A 102 -2.23 -4.47 -10.16
CA LEU A 102 -2.44 -5.91 -10.09
C LEU A 102 -3.51 -6.18 -9.03
N VAL A 103 -4.62 -6.80 -9.44
CA VAL A 103 -5.71 -7.24 -8.56
C VAL A 103 -6.02 -8.68 -8.89
N VAL A 104 -5.94 -9.56 -7.89
CA VAL A 104 -6.09 -11.00 -8.07
C VAL A 104 -7.12 -11.54 -7.08
N TYR A 105 -8.09 -12.28 -7.59
CA TYR A 105 -9.00 -13.07 -6.78
C TYR A 105 -8.42 -14.48 -6.59
N ILE A 106 -8.37 -14.95 -5.35
CA ILE A 106 -7.75 -16.22 -4.97
C ILE A 106 -8.81 -17.08 -4.29
N GLU A 107 -9.24 -18.14 -4.96
CA GLU A 107 -10.19 -19.10 -4.42
C GLU A 107 -9.46 -20.15 -3.58
N GLY A 108 -9.91 -20.35 -2.33
CA GLY A 108 -9.26 -21.25 -1.39
C GLY A 108 -7.87 -20.77 -0.98
N PHE A 109 -7.69 -19.48 -0.71
CA PHE A 109 -6.44 -18.95 -0.15
C PHE A 109 -6.13 -19.56 1.23
N ILE A 110 -7.17 -19.80 2.04
CA ILE A 110 -7.08 -20.43 3.35
C ILE A 110 -7.99 -21.66 3.40
N GLY A 111 -7.52 -22.74 4.02
CA GLY A 111 -8.30 -23.96 4.22
C GLY A 111 -9.40 -23.76 5.26
N GLU A 112 -10.41 -24.64 5.26
CA GLU A 112 -11.53 -24.55 6.21
C GLU A 112 -11.06 -24.69 7.67
N GLU A 113 -10.18 -25.67 7.94
CA GLU A 113 -9.63 -25.89 9.29
C GLU A 113 -8.68 -24.77 9.72
N GLU A 114 -7.87 -24.24 8.79
CA GLU A 114 -7.04 -23.06 9.05
C GLU A 114 -7.90 -21.84 9.41
N ALA A 115 -9.00 -21.60 8.67
CA ALA A 115 -9.91 -20.50 8.94
C ALA A 115 -10.58 -20.64 10.31
N LYS A 116 -11.06 -21.85 10.67
CA LYS A 116 -11.62 -22.13 12.00
C LYS A 116 -10.60 -21.88 13.11
N GLU A 117 -9.36 -22.32 12.95
CA GLU A 117 -8.29 -22.07 13.93
C GLU A 117 -8.04 -20.57 14.09
N VAL A 118 -7.88 -19.84 12.98
CA VAL A 118 -7.63 -18.39 13.03
C VAL A 118 -8.79 -17.63 13.68
N VAL A 119 -10.04 -18.01 13.42
CA VAL A 119 -11.21 -17.43 14.10
C VAL A 119 -11.17 -17.75 15.60
N ALA A 120 -10.87 -19.00 15.97
CA ALA A 120 -10.77 -19.40 17.38
C ALA A 120 -9.67 -18.63 18.13
N LEU A 121 -8.50 -18.46 17.51
CA LEU A 121 -7.39 -17.65 18.03
C LEU A 121 -7.76 -16.17 18.17
N SER A 122 -8.61 -15.66 17.27
CA SER A 122 -9.02 -14.25 17.30
C SER A 122 -10.06 -13.94 18.37
N ASN A 123 -10.97 -14.88 18.65
CA ASN A 123 -12.14 -14.69 19.53
C ASN A 123 -11.84 -13.98 20.88
N PRO A 124 -10.82 -14.38 21.66
CA PRO A 124 -10.55 -13.76 22.96
C PRO A 124 -9.89 -12.37 22.86
N HIS A 125 -9.51 -11.93 21.67
CA HIS A 125 -8.70 -10.71 21.47
C HIS A 125 -9.44 -9.61 20.69
N PHE A 126 -10.70 -9.81 20.31
CA PHE A 126 -11.47 -8.78 19.63
C PHE A 126 -11.71 -7.58 20.54
N THR A 127 -11.36 -6.41 20.01
CA THR A 127 -11.61 -5.11 20.63
C THR A 127 -12.11 -4.13 19.58
N PRO A 128 -12.88 -3.09 19.96
CA PRO A 128 -13.34 -2.09 19.00
C PRO A 128 -12.20 -1.50 18.18
N SER A 129 -12.41 -1.41 16.87
CA SER A 129 -11.42 -0.87 15.95
C SER A 129 -11.35 0.64 16.02
N THR A 130 -10.13 1.15 16.02
CA THR A 130 -9.81 2.58 15.98
C THR A 130 -9.51 3.06 14.57
N VAL A 131 -9.60 4.36 14.37
CA VAL A 131 -9.18 5.08 13.17
C VAL A 131 -8.06 6.06 13.52
N TRP A 132 -7.14 6.26 12.57
CA TRP A 132 -6.03 7.20 12.72
C TRP A 132 -6.27 8.41 11.82
N THR A 133 -6.51 9.58 12.42
CA THR A 133 -6.77 10.83 11.70
C THR A 133 -5.81 11.90 12.19
N SER A 134 -5.03 12.49 11.28
CA SER A 134 -4.12 13.62 11.58
C SER A 134 -3.18 13.38 12.77
N GLY A 135 -2.71 12.14 12.96
CA GLY A 135 -1.80 11.79 14.06
C GLY A 135 -2.48 11.35 15.37
N THR A 136 -3.81 11.27 15.39
CA THR A 136 -4.58 10.90 16.60
C THR A 136 -5.36 9.60 16.36
N GLU A 137 -5.22 8.65 17.28
CA GLU A 137 -6.07 7.46 17.34
C GLU A 137 -7.41 7.78 18.01
N SER A 138 -8.52 7.35 17.41
CA SER A 138 -9.84 7.53 18.00
C SER A 138 -10.81 6.40 17.63
N LEU A 139 -11.81 6.20 18.47
CA LEU A 139 -12.97 5.37 18.14
C LEU A 139 -13.99 6.24 17.38
N ASN A 140 -14.27 5.91 16.13
CA ASN A 140 -15.27 6.63 15.33
C ASN A 140 -16.11 5.63 14.51
N PRO A 141 -17.26 5.17 15.05
CA PRO A 141 -18.12 4.20 14.39
C PRO A 141 -18.74 4.66 13.06
N SER A 142 -18.78 5.96 12.77
CA SER A 142 -19.24 6.48 11.47
C SER A 142 -18.20 6.31 10.36
N ILE A 143 -16.93 6.11 10.72
CA ILE A 143 -15.84 5.80 9.79
C ILE A 143 -15.56 4.29 9.81
N ARG A 144 -15.48 3.70 11.00
CA ARG A 144 -15.16 2.29 11.17
C ARG A 144 -15.93 1.71 12.34
N ASN A 145 -16.90 0.87 12.00
CA ASN A 145 -17.64 0.05 12.95
C ASN A 145 -17.22 -1.41 12.78
N SER A 146 -16.16 -1.81 13.47
CA SER A 146 -15.64 -3.17 13.44
C SER A 146 -14.89 -3.47 14.73
N GLU A 147 -14.60 -4.74 14.97
CA GLU A 147 -13.65 -5.17 16.00
C GLU A 147 -12.38 -5.68 15.31
N LYS A 148 -11.22 -5.47 15.93
CA LYS A 148 -9.92 -5.98 15.47
C LYS A 148 -9.32 -6.88 16.56
N ALA A 149 -8.63 -7.93 16.15
CA ALA A 149 -7.88 -8.80 17.04
C ALA A 149 -6.47 -9.03 16.49
N PRO A 150 -5.40 -8.81 17.28
CA PRO A 150 -4.08 -9.29 16.93
C PRO A 150 -4.06 -10.81 16.96
N LEU A 151 -3.36 -11.44 16.01
CA LEU A 151 -3.26 -12.90 15.95
C LEU A 151 -1.99 -13.39 16.65
N PRO A 152 -2.11 -14.31 17.64
CA PRO A 152 -0.97 -15.07 18.12
C PRO A 152 -0.31 -15.86 16.99
N ARG A 153 1.03 -15.88 16.91
CA ARG A 153 1.78 -16.59 15.84
C ARG A 153 1.82 -18.11 16.07
N SER A 154 0.68 -18.79 15.90
CA SER A 154 0.59 -20.25 15.81
C SER A 154 1.29 -20.79 14.55
N GLN A 155 1.49 -22.10 14.46
CA GLN A 155 2.04 -22.74 13.25
C GLN A 155 1.22 -22.39 12.00
N THR A 156 -0.11 -22.42 12.12
CA THR A 156 -1.04 -22.07 11.04
C THR A 156 -0.89 -20.62 10.60
N VAL A 157 -0.79 -19.68 11.56
CA VAL A 157 -0.58 -18.25 11.26
C VAL A 157 0.75 -18.04 10.53
N LYS A 158 1.84 -18.67 10.97
CA LYS A 158 3.14 -18.61 10.29
C LYS A 158 3.07 -19.12 8.85
N CYS A 159 2.34 -20.21 8.63
CA CYS A 159 2.14 -20.76 7.29
C CYS A 159 1.30 -19.86 6.38
N ILE A 160 0.32 -19.14 6.93
CA ILE A 160 -0.46 -18.14 6.19
C ILE A 160 0.40 -16.92 5.83
N GLU A 161 1.22 -16.44 6.76
CA GLU A 161 2.19 -15.35 6.52
C GLU A 161 3.14 -15.72 5.38
N GLU A 162 3.74 -16.92 5.43
CA GLU A 162 4.65 -17.40 4.39
C GLU A 162 3.95 -17.58 3.03
N ARG A 163 2.71 -18.10 3.03
CA ARG A 163 1.89 -18.22 1.81
C ARG A 163 1.63 -16.86 1.16
N ALA A 164 1.26 -15.85 1.94
CA ALA A 164 1.06 -14.49 1.45
C ALA A 164 2.38 -13.85 0.97
N ARG A 165 3.50 -14.12 1.64
CA ARG A 165 4.83 -13.64 1.25
C ARG A 165 5.25 -14.22 -0.10
N VAL A 166 5.13 -15.54 -0.27
CA VAL A 166 5.52 -16.25 -1.50
C VAL A 166 4.62 -15.89 -2.69
N PHE A 167 3.32 -15.66 -2.46
CA PHE A 167 2.38 -15.28 -3.51
C PHE A 167 2.82 -14.00 -4.27
N GLN A 168 3.48 -13.08 -3.57
CA GLN A 168 3.93 -11.80 -4.15
C GLN A 168 5.14 -11.94 -5.09
N GLY A 169 5.72 -13.13 -5.18
CA GLY A 169 6.94 -13.38 -5.93
C GLY A 169 8.18 -12.81 -5.25
N TRP A 170 9.30 -12.81 -5.98
CA TRP A 170 10.54 -12.27 -5.47
C TRP A 170 10.49 -10.74 -5.40
N ARG A 171 10.36 -10.20 -4.18
CA ARG A 171 10.37 -8.77 -3.90
C ARG A 171 11.30 -8.47 -2.72
N PRO A 172 12.49 -7.88 -2.93
CA PRO A 172 13.42 -7.61 -1.85
C PRO A 172 12.84 -6.62 -0.85
N TYR A 173 13.27 -6.73 0.41
CA TYR A 173 12.88 -5.83 1.50
C TYR A 173 11.37 -5.72 1.77
N THR A 174 10.58 -6.70 1.31
CA THR A 174 9.14 -6.76 1.55
C THR A 174 8.84 -7.85 2.59
N PHE A 175 8.17 -7.45 3.65
CA PHE A 175 7.84 -8.29 4.80
C PHE A 175 6.32 -8.31 5.00
N ILE A 176 5.81 -9.32 5.69
CA ILE A 176 4.41 -9.35 6.11
C ILE A 176 4.29 -8.64 7.45
N GLU A 177 3.34 -7.73 7.63
CA GLU A 177 2.99 -7.24 8.96
C GLU A 177 2.35 -8.35 9.78
N LYS A 178 2.54 -8.36 11.11
CA LYS A 178 1.82 -9.24 12.02
C LYS A 178 0.32 -9.17 11.73
N LEU A 179 -0.31 -10.33 11.62
CA LEU A 179 -1.66 -10.43 11.11
C LEU A 179 -2.70 -9.88 12.09
N TRP A 180 -3.75 -9.29 11.52
CA TRP A 180 -4.93 -8.84 12.25
C TRP A 180 -6.17 -9.45 11.63
N SER A 181 -7.06 -9.98 12.46
CA SER A 181 -8.43 -10.28 12.02
C SER A 181 -9.37 -9.12 12.32
N GLN A 182 -10.45 -9.01 11.55
CA GLN A 182 -11.47 -7.98 11.69
C GLN A 182 -12.85 -8.62 11.69
N ARG A 183 -13.68 -8.28 12.67
CA ARG A 183 -15.07 -8.75 12.78
C ARG A 183 -16.03 -7.61 12.51
N TYR A 184 -17.05 -7.90 11.70
CA TYR A 184 -18.13 -7.00 11.35
C TYR A 184 -19.46 -7.70 11.64
N GLY A 185 -20.18 -7.22 12.65
CA GLY A 185 -21.59 -7.58 12.87
C GLY A 185 -22.52 -6.72 12.00
N VAL A 186 -23.83 -6.82 12.22
CA VAL A 186 -24.83 -6.00 11.52
C VAL A 186 -24.54 -4.51 11.68
N GLY A 187 -24.55 -3.76 10.58
CA GLY A 187 -24.16 -2.35 10.49
C GLY A 187 -22.64 -2.11 10.53
N GLY A 188 -21.84 -3.15 10.73
CA GLY A 188 -20.39 -3.06 10.75
C GLY A 188 -19.83 -2.75 9.36
N HIS A 189 -18.88 -1.82 9.29
CA HIS A 189 -18.30 -1.31 8.05
C HIS A 189 -16.93 -0.67 8.29
N TYR A 190 -16.21 -0.39 7.20
CA TYR A 190 -15.07 0.53 7.21
C TYR A 190 -15.15 1.38 5.93
N THR A 191 -15.30 2.69 6.08
CA THR A 191 -15.44 3.64 4.97
C THR A 191 -14.19 3.70 4.09
N TYR A 192 -14.30 4.37 2.94
CA TYR A 192 -13.29 4.32 1.93
C TYR A 192 -11.94 4.91 2.37
N HIS A 193 -10.88 4.15 2.19
CA HIS A 193 -9.53 4.50 2.62
C HIS A 193 -8.48 3.92 1.67
N TYR A 194 -7.22 4.31 1.92
CA TYR A 194 -6.05 3.67 1.34
C TYR A 194 -5.22 3.02 2.43
N ASP A 195 -4.75 1.81 2.17
CA ASP A 195 -3.80 1.13 3.05
C ASP A 195 -2.41 1.78 3.03
N TRP A 196 -2.08 2.52 1.97
CA TRP A 196 -0.77 3.15 1.78
C TRP A 196 -0.73 4.63 2.22
N SER A 197 -1.76 5.14 2.91
CA SER A 197 -1.85 6.56 3.30
C SER A 197 -0.66 7.11 4.10
N THR A 198 0.10 6.24 4.77
CA THR A 198 1.31 6.58 5.53
C THR A 198 2.62 6.19 4.83
N ALA A 199 2.54 5.76 3.57
CA ALA A 199 3.69 5.28 2.82
C ALA A 199 4.60 6.43 2.37
N THR A 200 5.87 6.08 2.21
CA THR A 200 6.94 6.87 1.62
C THR A 200 7.55 6.07 0.47
N LYS A 201 8.41 6.69 -0.34
CA LYS A 201 9.12 5.98 -1.44
C LYS A 201 9.90 4.74 -0.99
N LYS A 202 10.31 4.68 0.27
CA LYS A 202 11.18 3.64 0.82
C LYS A 202 10.51 2.73 1.85
N SER A 203 9.29 3.08 2.25
CA SER A 203 8.65 2.42 3.37
C SER A 203 7.13 2.55 3.33
N GLY A 204 6.40 1.45 3.43
CA GLY A 204 4.94 1.47 3.47
C GLY A 204 4.30 0.17 2.99
N ARG A 205 2.98 0.11 3.13
CA ARG A 205 2.16 -1.03 2.66
C ARG A 205 2.10 -1.04 1.15
N VAL A 206 2.87 -1.92 0.53
CA VAL A 206 2.99 -2.02 -0.93
C VAL A 206 1.92 -2.91 -1.55
N SER A 207 1.38 -3.87 -0.80
CA SER A 207 0.26 -4.70 -1.23
C SER A 207 -0.59 -5.12 -0.03
N SER A 208 -1.80 -5.59 -0.31
CA SER A 208 -2.76 -6.02 0.69
C SER A 208 -3.48 -7.28 0.23
N PHE A 209 -3.86 -8.12 1.20
CA PHE A 209 -4.87 -9.15 1.05
C PHE A 209 -6.03 -8.86 1.99
N MET A 210 -7.24 -9.05 1.49
CA MET A 210 -8.43 -9.25 2.30
C MET A 210 -8.86 -10.70 2.15
N VAL A 211 -8.60 -11.51 3.17
CA VAL A 211 -9.02 -12.91 3.24
C VAL A 211 -10.33 -13.00 4.02
N TYR A 212 -11.32 -13.72 3.52
CA TYR A 212 -12.59 -13.93 4.23
C TYR A 212 -12.51 -15.22 5.05
N LEU A 213 -12.39 -15.11 6.38
CA LEU A 213 -12.33 -16.26 7.28
C LEU A 213 -13.72 -16.85 7.53
N GLU A 214 -14.69 -15.97 7.79
CA GLU A 214 -16.10 -16.30 7.97
C GLU A 214 -16.94 -15.28 7.20
N ALA A 215 -17.95 -15.76 6.48
CA ALA A 215 -18.79 -14.91 5.65
C ALA A 215 -20.26 -15.35 5.69
N ASN A 216 -20.76 -15.75 6.86
CA ASN A 216 -22.20 -16.02 7.04
C ASN A 216 -22.97 -14.70 7.17
N CYS A 217 -23.03 -13.94 6.06
CA CYS A 217 -23.55 -12.59 6.05
C CYS A 217 -24.24 -12.22 4.72
N THR A 218 -25.04 -11.16 4.78
CA THR A 218 -25.52 -10.41 3.61
C THR A 218 -24.90 -9.01 3.65
N GLY A 219 -24.55 -8.45 2.49
CA GLY A 219 -23.74 -7.24 2.43
C GLY A 219 -22.27 -7.55 2.76
N GLY A 220 -21.55 -6.60 3.35
CA GLY A 220 -20.17 -6.86 3.80
C GLY A 220 -19.14 -6.97 2.67
N GLY A 221 -19.49 -6.69 1.41
CA GLY A 221 -18.55 -6.77 0.28
C GLY A 221 -17.37 -5.81 0.40
N THR A 222 -16.26 -6.13 -0.26
CA THR A 222 -15.12 -5.21 -0.37
C THR A 222 -15.24 -4.42 -1.67
N HIS A 223 -15.48 -3.11 -1.57
CA HIS A 223 -15.79 -2.26 -2.72
C HIS A 223 -14.60 -1.40 -3.14
N PHE A 224 -14.27 -1.45 -4.43
CA PHE A 224 -13.28 -0.62 -5.12
C PHE A 224 -13.98 0.21 -6.22
N PRO A 225 -14.41 1.45 -5.96
CA PRO A 225 -15.23 2.25 -6.87
C PRO A 225 -14.50 2.64 -8.16
N ARG A 226 -13.16 2.59 -8.13
CA ARG A 226 -12.29 3.02 -9.23
C ARG A 226 -11.70 1.88 -10.06
N LEU A 227 -11.97 0.62 -9.70
CA LEU A 227 -11.61 -0.51 -10.55
C LEU A 227 -12.65 -0.69 -11.65
N GLU A 228 -12.21 -1.01 -12.87
CA GLU A 228 -13.13 -1.34 -13.95
C GLU A 228 -13.81 -2.68 -13.68
N ARG A 229 -15.14 -2.69 -13.70
CA ARG A 229 -15.93 -3.90 -13.53
C ARG A 229 -15.93 -4.73 -14.82
N PRO A 230 -15.58 -6.02 -14.78
CA PRO A 230 -15.74 -6.91 -15.92
C PRO A 230 -17.19 -6.91 -16.42
N LYS A 231 -17.37 -6.81 -17.74
CA LYS A 231 -18.70 -6.89 -18.38
C LYS A 231 -19.16 -8.33 -18.60
N ASP A 232 -18.22 -9.26 -18.55
CA ASP A 232 -18.49 -10.69 -18.66
C ASP A 232 -19.11 -11.23 -17.36
N GLY A 233 -20.18 -12.01 -17.50
CA GLY A 233 -20.92 -12.60 -16.39
C GLY A 233 -20.14 -13.67 -15.63
N SER A 234 -19.04 -14.20 -16.17
CA SER A 234 -18.23 -15.23 -15.49
C SER A 234 -17.65 -14.75 -14.14
N TRP A 235 -17.46 -13.44 -13.98
CA TRP A 235 -16.97 -12.85 -12.74
C TRP A 235 -18.03 -12.74 -11.65
N CYS A 236 -19.32 -12.86 -11.99
CA CYS A 236 -20.43 -12.68 -11.04
C CYS A 236 -20.48 -13.75 -9.94
N GLN A 237 -19.70 -14.83 -10.06
CA GLN A 237 -19.48 -15.77 -8.97
C GLN A 237 -18.62 -15.18 -7.83
N PHE A 238 -17.75 -14.20 -8.13
CA PHE A 238 -16.81 -13.59 -7.19
C PHE A 238 -17.17 -12.15 -6.81
N ILE A 239 -17.85 -11.43 -7.72
CA ILE A 239 -18.23 -10.03 -7.56
C ILE A 239 -19.74 -9.84 -7.66
N GLU A 240 -20.26 -8.76 -7.10
CA GLU A 240 -21.65 -8.37 -7.29
C GLU A 240 -21.91 -7.88 -8.73
N CYS A 241 -22.99 -8.37 -9.34
CA CYS A 241 -23.41 -8.06 -10.71
C CYS A 241 -24.88 -7.66 -10.77
N GLY A 242 -25.28 -6.90 -11.81
CA GLY A 242 -26.67 -6.50 -12.07
C GLY A 242 -27.14 -5.30 -11.25
N ASP A 243 -28.46 -5.14 -11.08
CA ASP A 243 -29.08 -4.06 -10.30
C ASP A 243 -28.72 -4.09 -8.80
N GLY A 244 -28.14 -5.20 -8.31
CA GLY A 244 -27.54 -5.28 -6.98
C GLY A 244 -26.09 -4.75 -6.89
N ALA A 245 -25.46 -4.46 -8.04
CA ALA A 245 -24.15 -3.81 -8.12
C ALA A 245 -24.23 -2.29 -8.30
N SER A 246 -25.40 -1.79 -8.74
CA SER A 246 -25.81 -0.42 -8.45
C SER A 246 -26.31 -0.46 -7.03
N SER A 247 -25.61 0.16 -6.08
CA SER A 247 -26.09 0.27 -4.71
C SER A 247 -27.50 0.86 -4.67
N THR A 248 -28.53 0.01 -4.61
CA THR A 248 -29.90 0.41 -4.28
C THR A 248 -30.06 0.72 -2.80
N ASP A 249 -28.97 0.63 -2.02
CA ASP A 249 -28.88 1.35 -0.76
C ASP A 249 -28.84 2.84 -1.08
N ALA A 250 -30.01 3.45 -0.95
CA ALA A 250 -30.34 4.85 -1.14
C ALA A 250 -29.55 5.84 -0.24
N ASP A 251 -28.34 5.49 0.20
CA ASP A 251 -27.52 6.24 1.15
C ASP A 251 -26.05 6.46 0.69
N LEU A 252 -25.52 5.69 -0.27
CA LEU A 252 -24.20 6.02 -0.86
C LEU A 252 -24.28 7.29 -1.76
N SER A 253 -25.49 7.68 -2.15
CA SER A 253 -25.79 8.91 -2.89
C SER A 253 -26.11 10.11 -1.99
N ALA A 254 -25.62 10.16 -0.73
CA ALA A 254 -25.75 11.36 0.11
C ALA A 254 -25.10 12.60 -0.56
N ASN A 255 -25.91 13.35 -1.29
CA ASN A 255 -25.53 14.54 -2.05
C ASN A 255 -25.20 15.69 -1.09
N THR A 256 -23.95 15.78 -0.66
CA THR A 256 -23.38 17.04 -0.18
C THR A 256 -22.07 17.30 -0.91
N VAL A 257 -22.04 18.44 -1.58
CA VAL A 257 -20.82 19.00 -2.17
C VAL A 257 -19.90 19.35 -1.01
N GLU A 258 -18.77 18.65 -0.90
CA GLU A 258 -17.67 19.12 -0.07
C GLU A 258 -16.63 19.76 -1.01
N ASP A 259 -16.51 21.08 -0.92
CA ASP A 259 -15.33 21.80 -1.41
C ASP A 259 -15.08 21.76 -2.94
N GLY A 260 -16.15 21.79 -3.74
CA GLY A 260 -16.07 22.07 -5.20
C GLY A 260 -15.44 20.97 -6.07
N ARG A 261 -15.15 19.78 -5.53
CA ARG A 261 -14.69 18.62 -6.31
C ARG A 261 -15.87 17.75 -6.77
N PRO A 262 -15.79 17.10 -7.95
CA PRO A 262 -16.79 16.11 -8.35
C PRO A 262 -16.88 15.00 -7.31
N LYS A 263 -18.11 14.66 -6.86
CA LYS A 263 -18.32 13.56 -5.93
C LYS A 263 -17.99 12.24 -6.64
N GLU A 264 -17.27 11.36 -5.95
CA GLU A 264 -16.98 10.01 -6.42
C GLU A 264 -18.27 9.23 -6.66
N ASP A 265 -18.36 8.59 -7.83
CA ASP A 265 -19.51 7.79 -8.23
C ASP A 265 -19.40 6.37 -7.66
N LEU A 266 -19.95 6.18 -6.47
CA LEU A 266 -19.90 4.91 -5.73
C LEU A 266 -20.82 3.83 -6.31
N SER A 267 -21.55 4.10 -7.40
CA SER A 267 -22.30 3.06 -8.15
C SER A 267 -21.41 2.27 -9.12
N LYS A 268 -20.24 2.81 -9.45
CA LYS A 268 -19.21 2.18 -10.28
C LYS A 268 -18.32 1.27 -9.45
N GLY A 269 -17.36 0.60 -10.10
CA GLY A 269 -16.34 -0.16 -9.39
C GLY A 269 -16.63 -1.65 -9.26
N VAL A 270 -15.82 -2.33 -8.46
CA VAL A 270 -15.96 -3.76 -8.20
C VAL A 270 -16.26 -4.00 -6.73
N ILE A 271 -17.35 -4.71 -6.44
CA ILE A 271 -17.67 -5.20 -5.10
C ILE A 271 -17.36 -6.69 -5.06
N PHE A 272 -16.29 -7.06 -4.38
CA PHE A 272 -15.98 -8.46 -4.13
C PHE A 272 -16.87 -9.03 -3.04
N LYS A 273 -17.48 -10.18 -3.32
CA LYS A 273 -18.34 -10.90 -2.39
C LYS A 273 -17.50 -11.47 -1.24
N PRO A 274 -17.96 -11.38 0.01
CA PRO A 274 -17.32 -12.08 1.10
C PRO A 274 -17.62 -13.57 0.96
N ILE A 275 -16.63 -14.35 0.49
CA ILE A 275 -16.75 -15.80 0.32
C ILE A 275 -15.70 -16.47 1.20
N ALA A 276 -16.15 -17.20 2.23
CA ALA A 276 -15.27 -17.83 3.20
C ALA A 276 -14.22 -18.73 2.52
N GLY A 277 -12.97 -18.64 2.98
CA GLY A 277 -11.82 -19.34 2.39
C GLY A 277 -11.12 -18.59 1.25
N ASN A 278 -11.78 -17.61 0.62
CA ASN A 278 -11.24 -16.87 -0.52
C ASN A 278 -10.56 -15.58 -0.07
N ALA A 279 -9.75 -15.02 -0.97
CA ALA A 279 -9.07 -13.75 -0.76
C ALA A 279 -9.09 -12.86 -2.00
N VAL A 280 -8.98 -11.56 -1.77
CA VAL A 280 -8.65 -10.58 -2.80
C VAL A 280 -7.28 -10.00 -2.47
N PHE A 281 -6.36 -10.06 -3.42
CA PHE A 281 -5.06 -9.42 -3.37
C PHE A 281 -5.05 -8.17 -4.26
N TRP A 282 -4.38 -7.10 -3.84
CA TRP A 282 -4.08 -5.96 -4.70
C TRP A 282 -2.76 -5.27 -4.38
N GLU A 283 -2.13 -4.69 -5.39
CA GLU A 283 -1.00 -3.77 -5.23
C GLU A 283 -1.49 -2.37 -4.84
N ASN A 284 -0.86 -1.80 -3.82
CA ASN A 284 -1.13 -0.47 -3.31
C ASN A 284 -0.24 0.59 -3.95
N MET A 285 0.98 0.23 -4.34
CA MET A 285 2.00 1.17 -4.79
C MET A 285 2.60 0.78 -6.14
N ARG A 286 2.88 1.79 -6.96
CA ARG A 286 3.63 1.71 -8.21
C ARG A 286 5.12 1.55 -7.95
N GLY A 287 5.87 1.12 -8.96
CA GLY A 287 7.33 0.98 -8.88
C GLY A 287 8.09 2.29 -8.62
N ASP A 288 7.47 3.44 -8.92
CA ASP A 288 8.04 4.78 -8.63
C ASP A 288 7.76 5.27 -7.19
N GLY A 289 7.05 4.47 -6.39
CA GLY A 289 6.66 4.77 -5.02
C GLY A 289 5.39 5.61 -4.88
N SER A 290 4.68 5.93 -5.96
CA SER A 290 3.35 6.54 -5.89
C SER A 290 2.26 5.49 -5.64
N GLY A 291 1.18 5.87 -4.96
CA GLY A 291 0.06 4.96 -4.70
C GLY A 291 -0.89 4.81 -5.90
N TYR A 292 -1.50 3.65 -6.06
CA TYR A 292 -2.61 3.46 -6.99
C TYR A 292 -3.87 4.15 -6.46
N ALA A 293 -4.44 5.06 -7.24
CA ALA A 293 -5.71 5.71 -6.89
C ALA A 293 -6.87 4.71 -6.91
N GLU A 294 -6.73 3.65 -7.69
CA GLU A 294 -7.68 2.57 -7.89
C GLU A 294 -7.79 1.63 -6.67
N SER A 295 -6.78 1.63 -5.78
CA SER A 295 -6.81 0.86 -4.54
C SER A 295 -7.59 1.55 -3.41
N TRP A 296 -8.25 2.68 -3.68
CA TRP A 296 -9.20 3.29 -2.75
C TRP A 296 -10.39 2.34 -2.55
N HIS A 297 -10.65 1.91 -1.32
CA HIS A 297 -11.60 0.83 -1.09
C HIS A 297 -12.28 0.90 0.27
N ALA A 298 -13.41 0.21 0.41
CA ALA A 298 -14.21 0.13 1.63
C ALA A 298 -14.66 -1.31 1.94
N GLY A 299 -14.89 -1.59 3.21
CA GLY A 299 -15.73 -2.71 3.64
C GLY A 299 -17.16 -2.23 3.79
N LEU A 300 -18.05 -2.62 2.88
CA LEU A 300 -19.45 -2.22 2.88
C LEU A 300 -20.19 -2.75 4.13
N PRO A 301 -21.29 -2.11 4.54
CA PRO A 301 -22.07 -2.56 5.68
C PRO A 301 -22.52 -4.02 5.57
N VAL A 302 -22.37 -4.77 6.66
CA VAL A 302 -23.05 -6.07 6.83
C VAL A 302 -24.51 -5.79 7.19
N THR A 303 -25.46 -6.28 6.41
CA THR A 303 -26.90 -6.06 6.66
C THR A 303 -27.54 -7.20 7.45
N LYS A 304 -26.97 -8.41 7.37
CA LYS A 304 -27.38 -9.59 8.15
C LYS A 304 -26.16 -10.45 8.48
N GLY A 305 -26.17 -11.11 9.64
CA GLY A 305 -25.13 -12.07 10.02
C GLY A 305 -23.81 -11.43 10.43
N VAL A 306 -22.71 -12.15 10.22
CA VAL A 306 -21.35 -11.74 10.64
C VAL A 306 -20.34 -12.05 9.53
N LYS A 307 -19.42 -11.10 9.33
CA LYS A 307 -18.23 -11.25 8.50
C LYS A 307 -16.98 -11.19 9.38
N ILE A 308 -16.08 -12.14 9.23
CA ILE A 308 -14.73 -12.07 9.79
C ILE A 308 -13.72 -12.09 8.63
N GLY A 309 -12.94 -11.03 8.52
CA GLY A 309 -11.84 -10.91 7.58
C GLY A 309 -10.48 -11.06 8.26
N LEU A 310 -9.47 -11.29 7.45
CA LEU A 310 -8.06 -11.27 7.83
C LEU A 310 -7.33 -10.36 6.84
N ASN A 311 -6.83 -9.25 7.36
CA ASN A 311 -5.98 -8.33 6.61
C ASN A 311 -4.53 -8.82 6.69
N ILE A 312 -3.91 -8.98 5.52
CA ILE A 312 -2.49 -9.26 5.40
C ILE A 312 -1.88 -8.10 4.63
N TRP A 313 -1.04 -7.32 5.30
CA TRP A 313 -0.34 -6.20 4.68
C TRP A 313 1.11 -6.55 4.42
N SER A 314 1.58 -6.23 3.23
CA SER A 314 2.98 -6.40 2.86
C SER A 314 3.66 -5.05 2.95
N TRP A 315 4.66 -4.95 3.80
CA TRP A 315 5.38 -3.73 4.09
C TRP A 315 6.74 -3.74 3.41
N LEU A 316 7.00 -2.73 2.59
CA LEU A 316 8.34 -2.42 2.10
C LEU A 316 9.12 -1.73 3.22
N ALA A 317 10.32 -2.23 3.53
CA ALA A 317 11.28 -1.61 4.43
C ALA A 317 12.65 -1.57 3.74
N GLU A 318 12.81 -0.69 2.75
CA GLU A 318 14.00 -0.66 1.89
C GLU A 318 15.30 -0.55 2.72
N GLY A 319 16.23 -1.48 2.49
CA GLY A 319 17.52 -1.54 3.17
C GLY A 319 17.48 -2.18 4.57
N TYR A 320 16.31 -2.57 5.08
CA TYR A 320 16.23 -3.32 6.33
C TYR A 320 16.68 -4.77 6.13
N VAL A 321 17.66 -5.20 6.93
CA VAL A 321 18.12 -6.57 7.02
C VAL A 321 17.87 -7.03 8.46
N PRO A 322 17.00 -8.03 8.68
CA PRO A 322 16.78 -8.57 10.01
C PRO A 322 18.09 -9.09 10.60
N VAL A 323 18.32 -8.84 11.89
CA VAL A 323 19.46 -9.45 12.59
C VAL A 323 19.23 -10.96 12.61
N GLU A 324 20.19 -11.75 12.14
CA GLU A 324 20.13 -13.19 12.35
C GLU A 324 20.34 -13.46 13.84
N GLU A 325 19.30 -13.91 14.54
CA GLU A 325 19.50 -14.48 15.86
C GLU A 325 20.29 -15.78 15.66
N GLU A 326 21.53 -15.81 16.17
CA GLU A 326 22.32 -17.04 16.25
C GLU A 326 21.53 -18.04 17.12
N SER A 327 20.99 -19.07 16.49
CA SER A 327 20.25 -20.16 17.13
C SER A 327 21.18 -21.15 17.81
#